data_AF-A0A2N5H4V5-F1
#
_entry.id   AF-A0A2N5H4V5-F1
#
_cell.length_a   1.000
_cell.length_b   1.000
_cell.length_c   1.000
_cell.angle_alpha   90.00
_cell.angle_beta   90.00
_cell.angle_gamma   90.00
#
_symmetry.space_group_name_H-M   'P 1'
#
loop_
_entity.id
_entity.type
_entity.pdbx_description
1 polymer ?
#
loop_
_entity_poly.entity_id
_entity_poly.type
_entity_poly.pdbx_seq_one_letter_code
_entity_poly.pdbx_strand_id
1 'polypeptide(L)' 'MSERFCDICNEFNIGHNHVLKIADDKQSVMINGHEDCITDLHKKIKNLPDLKKLPVKKVLEEIGLVQS' A
#
# COMPACT_ATOMS: atom_id res chain seq x y z
N MET A 1 8.79 -22.46 1.05
CA MET A 1 8.38 -21.33 0.20
C MET A 1 7.59 -20.39 1.09
N SER A 2 7.97 -19.12 1.21
CA SER A 2 7.19 -18.15 2.01
C SER A 2 5.99 -17.71 1.18
N GLU A 3 4.88 -18.41 1.33
CA GLU A 3 3.59 -17.97 0.80
C GLU A 3 3.28 -16.61 1.42
N ARG A 4 3.41 -15.55 0.63
CA ARG A 4 3.05 -14.19 1.06
C ARG A 4 1.70 -13.87 0.43
N PHE A 5 0.80 -13.34 1.25
CA PHE A 5 -0.48 -12.82 0.78
C PHE A 5 -0.31 -11.38 0.30
N CYS A 6 -1.10 -11.01 -0.69
CA CYS A 6 -1.24 -9.62 -1.09
C CYS A 6 -2.13 -8.90 -0.08
N ASP A 7 -1.61 -7.88 0.61
CA ASP A 7 -2.33 -7.05 1.57
C ASP A 7 -3.47 -6.23 0.91
N ILE A 8 -3.54 -6.21 -0.44
CA ILE A 8 -4.47 -5.40 -1.23
C ILE A 8 -5.65 -6.24 -1.73
N CYS A 9 -5.39 -7.38 -2.37
CA CYS A 9 -6.46 -8.26 -2.90
C CYS A 9 -6.73 -9.50 -2.04
N ASN A 10 -5.97 -9.71 -0.96
CA ASN A 10 -6.04 -10.89 -0.07
C ASN A 10 -5.83 -12.23 -0.79
N GLU A 11 -5.24 -12.22 -1.98
CA GLU A 11 -4.89 -13.43 -2.72
C GLU A 11 -3.43 -13.83 -2.49
N PHE A 12 -3.12 -15.11 -2.73
CA PHE A 12 -1.76 -15.61 -2.66
C PHE A 12 -0.88 -14.94 -3.72
N ASN A 13 0.28 -14.45 -3.30
CA ASN A 13 1.28 -13.96 -4.23
C ASN A 13 2.19 -15.10 -4.67
N ILE A 14 1.83 -15.72 -5.80
CA ILE A 14 2.59 -16.78 -6.45
C ILE A 14 3.60 -16.13 -7.40
N GLY A 15 4.75 -15.69 -6.87
CA GLY A 15 5.80 -15.06 -7.68
C GLY A 15 6.59 -13.97 -6.96
N HIS A 16 6.91 -12.89 -7.70
CA HIS A 16 7.67 -11.75 -7.20
C HIS A 16 6.77 -10.88 -6.29
N ASN A 17 7.19 -10.72 -5.04
CA ASN A 17 6.56 -9.78 -4.14
C ASN A 17 7.13 -8.38 -4.34
N HIS A 18 6.24 -7.43 -4.60
CA HIS A 18 6.57 -6.03 -4.49
C HIS A 18 6.15 -5.50 -3.12
N VAL A 19 6.99 -4.63 -2.57
CA VAL A 19 6.75 -4.00 -1.28
C VAL A 19 6.68 -2.50 -1.49
N LEU A 20 5.56 -1.91 -1.12
CA LEU A 20 5.41 -0.46 -1.06
C LEU A 20 5.58 0.00 0.38
N LYS A 21 6.54 0.88 0.61
CA LYS A 21 6.71 1.55 1.90
C LYS A 21 6.09 2.94 1.84
N ILE A 22 5.09 3.19 2.66
CA ILE A 22 4.52 4.52 2.88
C ILE A 22 5.01 5.00 4.25
N ALA A 23 5.62 6.17 4.31
CA ALA A 23 6.16 6.72 5.54
C ALA A 23 5.88 8.21 5.66
N ASP A 24 5.56 8.65 6.87
CA ASP A 24 5.62 10.04 7.32
C ASP A 24 6.58 10.14 8.52
N ASP A 25 6.74 11.35 9.06
CA ASP A 25 7.64 11.64 10.17
C ASP A 25 7.32 10.82 11.44
N LYS A 26 6.06 10.38 11.61
CA LYS A 26 5.56 9.67 12.80
C LYS A 26 5.51 8.16 12.64
N GLN A 27 5.37 7.63 11.42
CA GLN A 27 5.18 6.19 11.21
C GLN A 27 5.55 5.74 9.80
N SER A 28 5.84 4.46 9.65
CA SER A 28 5.97 3.81 8.35
C SER A 28 5.19 2.51 8.29
N VAL A 29 4.50 2.29 7.17
CA VAL A 29 3.73 1.09 6.87
C VAL A 29 4.32 0.43 5.63
N MET A 30 4.48 -0.90 5.69
CA MET A 30 4.92 -1.71 4.57
C MET A 30 3.72 -2.52 4.06
N ILE A 31 3.50 -2.47 2.76
CA ILE A 31 2.38 -3.13 2.08
C ILE A 31 2.99 -4.10 1.07
N ASN A 32 2.69 -5.38 1.22
CA ASN A 32 3.16 -6.43 0.32
C ASN A 32 2.06 -6.75 -0.68
N GLY A 33 2.41 -6.94 -1.93
CA GLY A 33 1.43 -7.32 -2.93
C GLY A 33 2.04 -7.76 -4.25
N HIS A 34 1.15 -8.16 -5.16
CA HIS A 34 1.51 -8.37 -6.55
C HIS A 34 2.03 -7.06 -7.15
N GLU A 35 2.90 -7.17 -8.16
CA GLU A 35 3.47 -6.02 -8.86
C GLU A 35 2.37 -5.07 -9.38
N ASP A 36 1.31 -5.63 -9.98
CA ASP A 36 0.17 -4.87 -10.49
C ASP A 36 -0.60 -4.15 -9.38
N CYS A 37 -0.88 -4.84 -8.26
CA CYS A 37 -1.59 -4.26 -7.12
C CYS A 37 -0.79 -3.10 -6.52
N ILE A 38 0.53 -3.28 -6.33
CA ILE A 38 1.41 -2.24 -5.80
C ILE A 38 1.53 -1.07 -6.77
N THR A 39 1.58 -1.33 -8.08
CA THR A 39 1.66 -0.29 -9.11
C THR A 39 0.38 0.54 -9.17
N ASP A 40 -0.79 -0.11 -9.11
CA ASP A 40 -2.10 0.57 -9.06
C ASP A 40 -2.22 1.41 -7.77
N LEU A 41 -1.85 0.83 -6.64
CA LEU A 41 -1.85 1.51 -5.35
C LEU A 41 -0.94 2.75 -5.36
N HIS A 42 0.28 2.63 -5.88
CA HIS A 42 1.21 3.74 -6.01
C HIS A 42 0.65 4.86 -6.89
N LYS A 43 -0.04 4.53 -7.99
CA LYS A 43 -0.73 5.52 -8.83
C LYS A 43 -1.86 6.23 -8.07
N LYS A 44 -2.70 5.48 -7.34
CA LYS A 44 -3.77 6.04 -6.49
C LYS A 44 -3.20 7.03 -5.47
N ILE A 45 -2.17 6.63 -4.74
CA ILE A 45 -1.50 7.48 -3.73
C ILE A 45 -0.96 8.75 -4.38
N LYS A 46 -0.26 8.64 -5.53
CA LYS A 46 0.33 9.78 -6.24
C LYS A 46 -0.71 10.78 -6.74
N ASN A 47 -1.93 10.32 -7.02
CA ASN A 47 -3.05 11.14 -7.48
C ASN A 47 -3.83 11.80 -6.33
N LEU A 48 -3.52 11.52 -5.05
CA LEU A 48 -4.18 12.16 -3.93
C LEU A 48 -3.79 13.66 -3.84
N PRO A 49 -4.76 14.57 -3.75
CA PRO A 49 -4.49 15.97 -3.51
C PRO A 49 -3.82 16.15 -2.14
N ASP A 50 -2.85 17.06 -2.06
CA ASP A 50 -2.11 17.34 -0.83
C ASP A 50 -1.44 16.10 -0.17
N LEU A 51 -1.08 15.07 -0.95
CA LEU A 51 -0.39 13.86 -0.45
C LEU A 51 0.74 14.15 0.55
N LYS A 52 1.59 15.16 0.27
CA LYS A 52 2.72 15.54 1.13
C LYS A 52 2.32 16.08 2.51
N LYS A 53 1.06 16.51 2.67
CA LYS A 53 0.52 17.04 3.94
C LYS A 53 -0.37 16.01 4.65
N LEU A 54 -0.74 14.91 3.97
CA LEU A 54 -1.57 13.87 4.55
C LEU A 54 -0.72 12.92 5.40
N PRO A 55 -1.10 12.64 6.65
CA PRO A 55 -0.46 11.60 7.45
C PRO A 55 -0.69 10.23 6.81
N VAL A 56 0.22 9.27 7.03
CA VAL A 56 0.12 7.90 6.46
C VAL A 56 -1.25 7.28 6.72
N LYS A 57 -1.79 7.45 7.94
CA LYS A 57 -3.13 6.95 8.28
C LYS A 57 -4.21 7.44 7.31
N LYS A 58 -4.26 8.74 7.00
CA LYS A 58 -5.24 9.29 6.06
C LYS A 58 -5.02 8.76 4.65
N VAL A 59 -3.77 8.64 4.22
CA VAL A 59 -3.45 8.06 2.90
C VAL A 59 -3.99 6.63 2.79
N LEU A 60 -3.82 5.82 3.85
CA LEU A 60 -4.32 4.45 3.90
C LEU A 60 -5.85 4.37 3.94
N GLU A 61 -6.52 5.30 4.63
CA GLU A 61 -7.99 5.41 4.64
C GLU A 61 -8.52 5.78 3.25
N GLU A 62 -7.93 6.77 2.58
CA GLU A 62 -8.35 7.24 1.25
C GLU A 62 -8.20 6.17 0.16
N ILE A 63 -7.21 5.29 0.29
CA ILE A 63 -6.98 4.18 -0.66
C ILE A 63 -7.64 2.87 -0.21
N GLY A 64 -8.39 2.88 0.89
CA GLY A 64 -9.20 1.75 1.34
C GLY A 64 -8.42 0.57 1.94
N LEU A 65 -7.19 0.79 2.42
CA LEU A 65 -6.36 -0.26 3.04
C LEU A 65 -6.57 -0.40 4.55
N VAL A 66 -7.16 0.60 5.19
CA VAL A 66 -7.55 0.55 6.61
C VAL A 66 -8.99 1.05 6.72
N GLN A 67 -9.88 0.24 7.29
CA GLN A 67 -11.23 0.66 7.67
C GLN A 67 -11.23 0.94 9.18
N SER A 68 -11.46 2.19 9.57
CA SER A 68 -11.71 2.61 10.96
C SER A 68 -13.08 2.13 11.43
#